data_AF-A0A9E3J999-F1
#
_entry.id   AF-A0A9E3J999-F1
#
_cell.length_a   1.000
_cell.length_b   1.000
_cell.length_c   1.000
_cell.angle_alpha   90.00
_cell.angle_beta   90.00
_cell.angle_gamma   90.00
#
_symmetry.space_group_name_H-M   'P 1'
#
loop_
_entity.id
_entity.type
_entity.pdbx_description
1 polymer ?
#
loop_
_entity_poly.entity_id
_entity_poly.type
_entity_poly.pdbx_seq_one_letter_code
_entity_poly.pdbx_strand_id
1 'polypeptide(L)' 'MAVLEQTPPAAVAQPSPVRPKKGFRKYWHLYAAISPFYLIFLGFGLFPVGFSLYLSFHRWDGLGSMEWAGLSQYQYLLS' A
#
# COMPACT_ATOMS: atom_id res chain seq x y z
N MET A 1 -72.25 -18.18 -13.95
CA MET A 1 -70.96 -18.11 -14.66
C MET A 1 -70.03 -17.31 -13.76
N ALA A 2 -69.43 -17.99 -12.78
CA ALA A 2 -68.64 -17.37 -11.72
C ALA A 2 -67.25 -17.05 -12.27
N VAL A 3 -66.93 -15.78 -12.40
CA VAL A 3 -65.57 -15.28 -12.67
C VAL A 3 -64.79 -15.45 -11.37
N LEU A 4 -63.96 -16.49 -11.32
CA LEU A 4 -63.01 -16.71 -10.24
C LEU A 4 -61.96 -15.59 -10.28
N GLU A 5 -61.89 -14.81 -9.20
CA GLU A 5 -60.79 -13.90 -8.92
C GLU A 5 -59.45 -14.64 -9.10
N GLN A 6 -58.72 -14.30 -10.17
CA GLN A 6 -57.31 -14.64 -10.24
C GLN A 6 -56.57 -13.72 -9.28
N THR A 7 -56.42 -14.13 -8.03
CA THR A 7 -55.40 -13.61 -7.14
C THR A 7 -54.05 -13.73 -7.86
N PRO A 8 -53.32 -12.63 -8.12
CA PRO A 8 -52.01 -12.69 -8.75
C PRO A 8 -51.13 -13.63 -7.93
N PRO A 9 -50.45 -14.62 -8.54
CA PRO A 9 -49.52 -15.45 -7.80
C PRO A 9 -48.49 -14.50 -7.19
N ALA A 10 -48.42 -14.51 -5.86
CA ALA A 10 -47.48 -13.74 -5.07
C ALA A 10 -46.15 -13.69 -5.84
N ALA A 11 -45.76 -12.49 -6.26
CA ALA A 11 -44.51 -12.26 -6.97
C ALA A 11 -43.42 -13.03 -6.23
N VAL A 12 -42.92 -14.10 -6.85
CA VAL A 12 -41.93 -14.99 -6.27
C VAL A 12 -40.78 -14.09 -5.84
N ALA A 13 -40.64 -13.87 -4.53
CA ALA A 13 -39.59 -13.05 -3.99
C ALA A 13 -38.27 -13.67 -4.43
N GLN A 14 -37.67 -13.09 -5.46
CA GLN A 14 -36.42 -13.58 -6.01
C GLN A 14 -35.39 -13.44 -4.89
N PRO A 15 -34.70 -14.53 -4.50
CA PRO A 15 -33.67 -14.42 -3.49
C PRO A 15 -32.58 -13.49 -4.01
N SER A 16 -32.40 -12.35 -3.34
CA SER A 16 -31.33 -11.40 -3.64
C SER A 16 -29.99 -12.15 -3.65
N PRO A 17 -29.19 -12.07 -4.72
CA PRO A 17 -27.91 -12.75 -4.77
C PRO A 17 -26.99 -12.18 -3.68
N VAL A 18 -26.75 -12.98 -2.64
CA VAL A 18 -25.80 -12.63 -1.58
C VAL A 18 -24.42 -12.53 -2.23
N ARG A 19 -23.94 -11.30 -2.44
CA ARG A 19 -22.60 -11.06 -3.00
C ARG A 19 -21.57 -11.66 -2.05
N PRO A 20 -20.75 -12.64 -2.48
CA PRO A 20 -19.70 -13.17 -1.62
C PRO A 20 -18.69 -12.05 -1.35
N LYS A 21 -18.46 -11.72 -0.08
CA LYS A 21 -17.35 -10.87 0.35
C LYS A 21 -16.06 -11.64 0.06
N LYS A 22 -15.51 -11.46 -1.15
CA LYS A 22 -14.22 -12.07 -1.53
C LYS A 22 -13.14 -11.60 -0.55
N GLY A 23 -12.70 -12.50 0.31
CA GLY A 23 -11.66 -12.23 1.28
C GLY A 23 -10.33 -11.91 0.60
N PHE A 24 -9.59 -10.98 1.19
CA PHE A 24 -8.25 -10.54 0.79
C PHE A 24 -7.27 -11.70 0.48
N ARG A 25 -7.48 -12.85 1.12
CA ARG A 25 -6.76 -14.11 0.87
C ARG A 25 -6.88 -14.65 -0.56
N LYS A 26 -7.87 -14.23 -1.37
CA LYS A 26 -8.00 -14.73 -2.75
C LYS A 26 -6.82 -14.31 -3.64
N TYR A 27 -6.16 -13.19 -3.34
CA TYR A 27 -5.14 -12.61 -4.22
C TYR A 27 -3.71 -12.69 -3.65
N TRP A 28 -3.50 -13.38 -2.52
CA TRP A 28 -2.18 -13.42 -1.86
C TRP A 28 -1.07 -13.97 -2.76
N HIS A 29 -1.37 -14.98 -3.59
CA HIS A 29 -0.40 -15.55 -4.55
C HIS A 29 0.08 -14.51 -5.58
N LEU A 30 -0.79 -13.58 -6.01
CA LEU A 30 -0.41 -12.54 -6.96
C LEU A 30 0.55 -11.54 -6.30
N TYR A 31 0.30 -11.17 -5.05
CA TYR A 31 1.22 -10.33 -4.27
C TYR A 31 2.56 -11.04 -4.01
N ALA A 32 2.54 -12.35 -3.73
CA ALA A 32 3.75 -13.15 -3.56
C ALA A 32 4.58 -13.27 -4.85
N ALA A 33 3.93 -13.30 -6.02
CA ALA A 33 4.62 -13.35 -7.30
C ALA A 33 5.36 -12.05 -7.64
N ILE A 34 4.81 -10.88 -7.26
CA ILE A 34 5.44 -9.57 -7.51
C ILE A 34 6.38 -9.13 -6.40
N SER A 35 6.30 -9.72 -5.20
CA SER A 35 7.09 -9.31 -4.04
C SER A 35 8.62 -9.36 -4.24
N PRO A 36 9.22 -10.30 -5.00
CA PRO A 36 10.68 -10.35 -5.14
C PRO A 36 11.26 -9.06 -5.74
N PHE A 37 10.57 -8.48 -6.73
CA PHE A 37 10.94 -7.18 -7.30
C PHE A 37 10.94 -6.08 -6.24
N TYR A 38 9.86 -5.97 -5.46
CA TYR A 38 9.73 -4.93 -4.44
C TYR A 38 10.72 -5.10 -3.30
N LEU A 39 11.03 -6.33 -2.89
CA LEU A 39 12.02 -6.59 -1.84
C LEU A 39 13.41 -6.13 -2.25
N ILE A 40 13.82 -6.47 -3.48
CA ILE A 40 15.11 -6.02 -4.04
C ILE A 40 15.11 -4.50 -4.22
N PHE A 41 14.04 -3.93 -4.79
CA PHE A 41 13.90 -2.48 -4.94
C PHE A 41 13.97 -1.76 -3.59
N LEU A 42 13.34 -2.28 -2.54
CA LEU A 42 13.45 -1.68 -1.21
C LEU A 42 14.88 -1.74 -0.68
N GLY A 43 15.53 -2.91 -0.75
CA GLY A 43 16.87 -3.11 -0.20
C GLY A 43 17.98 -2.38 -0.95
N PHE A 44 17.90 -2.29 -2.28
CA PHE A 44 18.98 -1.76 -3.12
C PHE A 44 18.61 -0.47 -3.86
N GLY A 45 17.33 -0.16 -4.02
CA GLY A 45 16.88 1.08 -4.65
C GLY A 45 16.50 2.13 -3.61
N LEU A 46 15.46 1.85 -2.84
CA LEU A 46 14.88 2.83 -1.90
C LEU A 46 15.76 3.04 -0.67
N PHE A 47 16.33 1.98 -0.11
CA PHE A 47 17.17 2.06 1.08
C PHE A 47 18.39 2.97 0.91
N PRO A 48 19.28 2.82 -0.11
CA PRO A 48 20.44 3.69 -0.23
C PRO A 48 20.06 5.16 -0.52
N VAL A 49 18.96 5.41 -1.23
CA VAL A 49 18.43 6.76 -1.45
C VAL A 49 17.95 7.38 -0.13
N GLY A 50 17.14 6.65 0.64
CA GLY A 50 16.68 7.10 1.95
C GLY A 50 17.84 7.28 2.93
N PHE A 51 18.84 6.41 2.87
CA PHE A 51 20.04 6.52 3.68
C PHE A 51 20.87 7.76 3.29
N SER A 52 21.02 8.04 2.00
CA SER A 52 21.70 9.25 1.52
C SER A 52 20.98 10.52 1.99
N LEU A 53 19.64 10.52 1.94
CA LEU A 53 18.81 11.60 2.48
C LEU A 53 18.95 11.72 4.01
N TYR A 54 19.03 10.60 4.73
CA TYR A 54 19.29 10.62 6.17
C TYR A 54 20.67 11.20 6.49
N LEU A 55 21.69 10.83 5.70
CA LEU A 55 23.03 11.39 5.80
C LEU A 55 23.09 12.86 5.41
N SER A 56 22.24 13.40 4.52
CA SER A 56 22.30 14.83 4.18
C SER A 56 22.02 15.76 5.36
N PHE A 57 21.36 15.25 6.40
CA PHE A 57 21.12 15.97 7.65
C PHE A 57 22.17 15.69 8.74
N HIS A 58 23.07 14.73 8.52
CA HIS A 58 24.16 14.38 9.44
C HIS A 58 25.51 14.79 8.84
N ARG A 59 26.45 15.22 9.67
CA ARG A 59 27.86 15.30 9.25
C ARG A 59 28.52 13.99 9.61
N TRP A 60 28.68 13.12 8.61
CA TRP A 60 29.36 11.84 8.78
C TRP A 60 30.08 11.44 7.50
N ASP A 61 31.37 11.15 7.62
CA ASP A 61 32.30 10.75 6.56
C ASP A 61 32.53 9.24 6.52
N GLY A 62 31.80 8.47 7.34
CA GLY A 62 31.92 7.01 7.45
C GLY A 62 33.06 6.54 8.37
N LEU A 63 33.94 7.44 8.80
CA LEU A 63 35.10 7.16 9.64
C LEU A 63 35.13 8.11 10.85
N GLY A 64 34.07 8.08 11.66
CA GLY A 64 33.96 8.97 12.81
C GLY A 64 32.60 8.90 13.50
N SER A 65 32.41 9.76 14.51
CA SER A 65 31.12 9.93 15.19
C SER A 65 30.11 10.62 14.27
N MET A 66 28.91 10.05 14.19
CA MET A 66 27.81 10.62 13.43
C MET A 66 27.25 11.85 14.16
N GLU A 67 27.53 13.05 13.66
CA GLU A 67 27.06 14.30 14.26
C GLU A 67 25.77 14.76 13.57
N TRP A 68 24.72 15.04 14.35
CA TRP A 68 23.49 15.62 13.80
C TRP A 68 23.72 17.10 13.48
N ALA A 69 23.82 17.42 12.18
CA ALA A 69 24.13 18.77 11.73
C ALA A 69 22.87 19.55 11.30
N GLY A 70 21.76 18.86 11.03
CA GLY A 70 20.53 19.51 10.57
C GLY A 70 20.76 20.31 9.29
N LEU A 71 20.28 21.56 9.27
CA LEU A 71 20.47 22.50 8.15
C LEU A 71 21.74 23.36 8.29
N SER A 72 22.52 23.22 9.38
CA SER A 72 23.67 24.10 9.62
C SER A 72 24.77 23.93 8.57
N GLN A 73 24.89 22.75 7.96
CA GLN A 73 25.82 22.48 6.86
C GLN A 73 25.53 23.32 5.60
N TYR A 74 24.27 23.72 5.39
CA TYR A 74 23.88 24.57 4.26
C TYR A 74 24.08 26.06 4.55
N GLN A 75 24.26 26.46 5.82
CA GLN A 75 24.46 27.86 6.18
C GLN A 75 25.80 28.39 5.66
N TYR A 76 26.83 27.55 5.57
CA TYR A 76 28.14 27.93 5.02
C TYR A 76 28.12 28.18 3.50
N LEU A 77 27.13 27.63 2.78
CA LEU A 77 26.97 27.86 1.33
C LEU A 77 26.16 29.13 1.01
N LEU A 78 25.48 29.71 2.00
CA LEU A 78 24.60 30.87 1.85
C LEU A 78 25.18 32.17 2.44
N SER A 79 26.37 32.11 3.05
CA SER A 79 27.13 33.25 3.57
C SER A 79 28.29 33.59 2.65
#